data_AF-A0A7J9K0K5-F1
#
_entry.id   AF-A0A7J9K0K5-F1
#
_cell.length_a   1.000
_cell.length_b   1.000
_cell.length_c   1.000
_cell.angle_alpha   90.00
_cell.angle_beta   90.00
_cell.angle_gamma   90.00
#
_symmetry.space_group_name_H-M   'P 1'
#
loop_
_entity.id
_entity.type
_entity.pdbx_description
1 polymer ?
#
loop_
_entity_poly.entity_id
_entity_poly.type
_entity_poly.pdbx_seq_one_letter_code
_entity_poly.pdbx_strand_id
1 'polypeptide(L)'
;MQGARISFSGQVRNYRQTVSQVVNLLGSEANAANYLSKCIYSIGLGSNDYLNNYFMPLFYSTSRRYNPEQYANVLIQQYTQQLQALYNYGARKFVLIGVGQIGCSPNELAQNSRDGRTCVERINAANRIFNSKLKGLVDQFNNANSDAKFIYIDVYGIFQDVTSNPSAYGKC
;
A
#
# COMPACT_ATOMS: atom_id res chain seq x y z
N MET A 1 -24.91 7.53 -0.40
CA MET A 1 -23.66 7.67 0.38
C MET A 1 -22.52 7.86 -0.61
N GLN A 2 -21.91 9.05 -0.69
CA GLN A 2 -20.67 9.24 -1.45
C GLN A 2 -19.50 8.87 -0.54
N GLY A 3 -18.66 7.92 -0.95
CA GLY A 3 -17.46 7.56 -0.21
C GLY A 3 -16.45 8.71 -0.26
N ALA A 4 -16.12 9.30 0.89
CA ALA A 4 -15.08 10.32 0.97
C ALA A 4 -13.70 9.73 0.64
N ARG A 5 -12.87 10.47 -0.10
CA ARG A 5 -11.45 10.11 -0.34
C ARG A 5 -10.62 10.52 0.87
N ILE A 6 -10.33 9.57 1.75
CA ILE A 6 -9.56 9.81 2.99
C ILE A 6 -8.13 9.31 2.79
N SER A 7 -7.13 10.18 3.00
CA SER A 7 -5.72 9.77 2.96
C SER A 7 -5.43 8.70 4.01
N PHE A 8 -4.39 7.91 3.82
CA PHE A 8 -4.08 6.84 4.78
C PHE A 8 -3.80 7.39 6.19
N SER A 9 -3.12 8.54 6.31
CA SER A 9 -3.00 9.25 7.61
C SER A 9 -4.36 9.60 8.23
N GLY A 10 -5.35 9.97 7.42
CA GLY A 10 -6.72 10.18 7.88
C GLY A 10 -7.39 8.89 8.36
N GLN A 11 -7.20 7.79 7.63
CA GLN A 11 -7.70 6.48 8.04
C GLN A 11 -7.07 6.01 9.36
N VAL A 12 -5.76 6.24 9.57
CA VAL A 12 -5.08 5.95 10.84
C VAL A 12 -5.64 6.81 11.98
N ARG A 13 -5.96 8.09 11.75
CA ARG A 13 -6.63 8.93 12.77
C ARG A 13 -8.02 8.40 13.11
N ASN A 14 -8.81 8.02 12.11
CA ASN A 14 -10.12 7.43 12.33
C ASN A 14 -10.01 6.12 13.11
N TYR A 15 -9.03 5.29 12.79
CA TYR A 15 -8.75 4.05 13.53
C TYR A 15 -8.51 4.33 15.02
N ARG A 16 -7.73 5.35 15.37
CA ARG A 16 -7.52 5.72 16.79
C ARG A 16 -8.83 6.04 17.51
N GLN A 17 -9.75 6.75 16.85
CA GLN A 17 -11.08 7.03 17.40
C GLN A 17 -11.91 5.74 17.56
N THR A 18 -11.85 4.84 16.59
CA THR A 18 -12.49 3.51 16.69
C THR A 18 -11.93 2.72 17.86
N VAL A 19 -10.61 2.75 18.10
CA VAL A 19 -10.01 2.08 19.27
C VAL A 19 -10.59 2.64 20.57
N SER A 20 -10.72 3.97 20.72
CA SER A 20 -11.36 4.56 21.90
C SER A 20 -12.81 4.06 22.11
N GLN A 21 -13.57 3.90 21.04
CA GLN A 21 -14.93 3.33 21.12
C GLN A 21 -14.90 1.85 21.54
N VAL A 22 -13.96 1.06 21.01
CA VAL A 22 -13.77 -0.35 21.40
C VAL A 22 -13.36 -0.47 22.86
N VAL A 23 -12.52 0.42 23.38
CA VAL A 23 -12.17 0.49 24.81
C VAL A 23 -13.43 0.71 25.66
N ASN A 24 -14.28 1.65 25.29
CA ASN A 24 -15.52 1.92 26.02
C ASN A 24 -16.48 0.72 25.99
N LEU A 25 -16.55 0.01 24.86
CA LEU A 25 -17.42 -1.17 24.71
C LEU A 25 -16.91 -2.39 25.50
N LEU A 26 -15.60 -2.57 25.59
CA LEU A 26 -14.98 -3.74 26.23
C LEU A 26 -14.51 -3.48 27.66
N GLY A 27 -14.71 -2.26 28.17
CA GLY A 27 -14.50 -1.86 29.56
C GLY A 27 -13.04 -1.70 30.00
N SER A 28 -12.05 -1.98 29.13
CA SER A 28 -10.64 -1.71 29.43
C SER A 28 -9.78 -1.66 28.16
N GLU A 29 -8.65 -0.96 28.25
CA GLU A 29 -7.62 -0.94 27.19
C GLU A 29 -7.03 -2.33 26.94
N ALA A 30 -6.84 -3.13 27.98
CA ALA A 30 -6.32 -4.49 27.86
C ALA A 30 -7.25 -5.40 27.07
N ASN A 31 -8.57 -5.33 27.32
CA ASN A 31 -9.56 -6.10 26.57
C ASN A 31 -9.62 -5.65 25.11
N ALA A 32 -9.57 -4.34 24.85
CA ALA A 32 -9.53 -3.79 23.50
C ALA A 32 -8.27 -4.21 22.75
N ALA A 33 -7.09 -4.12 23.37
CA ALA A 33 -5.84 -4.55 22.77
C ALA A 33 -5.86 -6.05 22.43
N ASN A 34 -6.37 -6.90 23.34
CA ASN A 34 -6.52 -8.34 23.09
C ASN A 34 -7.54 -8.65 21.98
N TYR A 35 -8.59 -7.82 21.84
CA TYR A 35 -9.55 -7.98 20.75
C TYR A 35 -8.93 -7.58 19.40
N LEU A 36 -8.32 -6.40 19.34
CA LEU A 36 -7.71 -5.83 18.12
C LEU A 36 -6.51 -6.65 17.62
N SER A 37 -5.74 -7.27 18.53
CA SER A 37 -4.61 -8.13 18.15
C SER A 37 -5.03 -9.36 17.33
N LYS A 38 -6.31 -9.76 17.42
CA LYS A 38 -6.86 -10.89 16.66
C LYS A 38 -7.25 -10.51 15.24
N CYS A 39 -7.54 -9.24 14.98
CA CYS A 39 -7.97 -8.70 13.68
C CYS A 39 -6.84 -8.74 12.64
N ILE A 40 -7.22 -8.78 11.35
CA ILE A 40 -6.31 -8.68 10.21
C ILE A 40 -6.43 -7.29 9.58
N TYR A 41 -5.29 -6.63 9.42
CA TYR A 41 -5.18 -5.28 8.88
C TYR A 41 -4.60 -5.37 7.47
N SER A 42 -5.47 -5.39 6.46
CA SER A 42 -5.09 -5.40 5.05
C SER A 42 -4.93 -3.99 4.52
N ILE A 43 -3.76 -3.68 3.97
CA ILE A 43 -3.39 -2.33 3.57
C ILE A 43 -2.77 -2.38 2.17
N GLY A 44 -3.41 -1.69 1.23
CA GLY A 44 -2.87 -1.43 -0.12
C GLY A 44 -2.74 0.06 -0.36
N LEU A 45 -1.54 0.51 -0.73
CA LEU A 45 -1.24 1.91 -1.05
C LEU A 45 -0.11 2.02 -2.06
N GLY A 46 0.11 3.23 -2.60
CA GLY A 46 1.17 3.53 -3.57
C GLY A 46 0.64 3.82 -4.98
N SER A 47 -0.43 3.16 -5.44
CA SER A 47 -0.93 3.37 -6.81
C SER A 47 -1.30 4.82 -7.11
N ASN A 48 -1.98 5.49 -6.17
CA ASN A 48 -2.35 6.90 -6.33
C ASN A 48 -1.16 7.85 -6.14
N ASP A 49 -0.19 7.49 -5.30
CA ASP A 49 1.05 8.23 -5.09
C ASP A 49 1.86 8.30 -6.39
N TYR A 50 1.84 7.23 -7.20
CA TYR A 50 2.47 7.23 -8.52
C TYR A 50 1.58 7.83 -9.61
N LEU A 51 0.37 7.31 -9.83
CA LEU A 51 -0.51 7.70 -10.95
C LEU A 51 -1.09 9.11 -10.79
N ASN A 52 -1.55 9.44 -9.60
CA ASN A 52 -2.30 10.67 -9.32
C ASN A 52 -1.44 11.72 -8.58
N ASN A 53 -0.11 11.56 -8.61
CA ASN A 53 0.82 12.53 -8.04
C ASN A 53 2.19 12.55 -8.76
N TYR A 54 3.03 11.54 -8.55
CA TYR A 54 4.42 11.55 -9.05
C TYR A 54 4.50 11.70 -10.59
N PHE A 55 3.69 10.94 -11.33
CA PHE A 55 3.65 10.98 -12.79
C PHE A 55 2.67 12.00 -13.38
N MET A 56 2.21 12.97 -12.57
CA MET A 56 1.34 14.08 -12.98
C MET A 56 2.07 15.43 -12.81
N PRO A 57 3.18 15.69 -13.54
CA PRO A 57 4.06 16.83 -13.32
C PRO A 57 3.41 18.20 -13.61
N LEU A 58 2.32 18.23 -14.39
CA LEU A 58 1.53 19.43 -14.65
C LEU A 58 0.77 19.90 -13.40
N PHE A 59 0.36 18.98 -12.53
CA PHE A 59 -0.44 19.26 -11.34
C PHE A 59 0.39 19.21 -10.05
N TYR A 60 1.47 18.43 -10.04
CA TYR A 60 2.29 18.21 -8.85
C TYR A 60 3.78 18.45 -9.14
N SER A 61 4.51 18.90 -8.13
CA SER A 61 5.97 19.14 -8.24
C SER A 61 6.81 17.95 -7.79
N THR A 62 6.19 16.82 -7.44
CA THR A 62 6.85 15.68 -6.80
C THR A 62 7.99 15.10 -7.63
N SER A 63 7.75 14.81 -8.91
CA SER A 63 8.78 14.30 -9.83
C SER A 63 9.85 15.33 -10.21
N ARG A 64 9.62 16.62 -9.93
CA ARG A 64 10.65 17.68 -10.04
C ARG A 64 11.53 17.77 -8.80
N ARG A 65 11.04 17.29 -7.65
CA ARG A 65 11.72 17.32 -6.35
C ARG A 65 12.45 16.03 -6.02
N TYR A 66 11.91 14.90 -6.48
CA TYR A 66 12.39 13.58 -6.15
C TYR A 66 12.54 12.75 -7.42
N ASN A 67 13.64 12.01 -7.51
CA ASN A 67 13.72 10.87 -8.42
C ASN A 67 12.93 9.66 -7.85
N PRO A 68 12.75 8.56 -8.60
CA PRO A 68 11.91 7.44 -8.15
C PRO A 68 12.38 6.79 -6.85
N GLU A 69 13.70 6.68 -6.66
CA GLU A 69 14.33 6.11 -5.46
C GLU A 69 14.03 6.98 -4.22
N GLN A 70 14.23 8.29 -4.34
CA GLN A 70 13.97 9.26 -3.28
C GLN A 70 12.48 9.31 -2.93
N TYR A 71 11.60 9.28 -3.94
CA TYR A 71 10.17 9.30 -3.67
C TYR A 71 9.70 8.03 -2.98
N ALA A 72 10.20 6.86 -3.40
CA ALA A 72 9.92 5.61 -2.72
C ALA A 72 10.40 5.64 -1.25
N ASN A 73 11.56 6.23 -0.96
CA ASN A 73 12.02 6.43 0.43
C ASN A 73 11.06 7.30 1.24
N VAL A 74 10.56 8.42 0.67
CA VAL A 74 9.59 9.28 1.34
C VAL A 74 8.30 8.53 1.64
N LEU A 75 7.77 7.76 0.68
CA LEU A 75 6.57 6.96 0.88
C LEU A 75 6.75 5.90 1.97
N ILE A 76 7.88 5.19 1.94
CA ILE A 76 8.19 4.15 2.93
C ILE A 76 8.34 4.76 4.32
N GLN A 77 9.01 5.91 4.47
CA GLN A 77 9.15 6.60 5.75
C GLN A 77 7.77 6.99 6.34
N GLN A 78 6.87 7.52 5.52
CA GLN A 78 5.50 7.85 5.95
C GLN A 78 4.73 6.58 6.33
N TYR A 79 4.88 5.51 5.53
CA TYR A 79 4.22 4.25 5.78
C TYR A 79 4.69 3.60 7.08
N THR A 80 5.99 3.63 7.38
CA THR A 80 6.54 3.18 8.66
C THR A 80 5.86 3.86 9.85
N GLN A 81 5.71 5.19 9.81
CA GLN A 81 5.07 5.94 10.89
C GLN A 81 3.59 5.55 11.07
N GLN A 82 2.88 5.32 9.96
CA GLN A 82 1.48 4.92 9.98
C GLN A 82 1.30 3.49 10.50
N LEU A 83 2.15 2.55 10.09
CA LEU A 83 2.15 1.17 10.59
C LEU A 83 2.50 1.12 12.08
N GLN A 84 3.51 1.88 12.51
CA GLN A 84 3.85 2.01 13.93
C GLN A 84 2.66 2.56 14.73
N ALA A 85 1.94 3.55 14.18
CA ALA A 85 0.75 4.06 14.83
C ALA A 85 -0.36 3.00 14.94
N LEU A 86 -0.61 2.19 13.91
CA LEU A 86 -1.60 1.10 14.01
C LEU A 86 -1.17 0.06 15.06
N TYR A 87 0.10 -0.33 15.05
CA TYR A 87 0.69 -1.28 16.00
C TYR A 87 0.58 -0.76 17.45
N ASN A 88 0.92 0.50 17.71
CA ASN A 88 0.80 1.11 19.03
C ASN A 88 -0.65 1.13 19.55
N TYR A 89 -1.63 1.03 18.65
CA TYR A 89 -3.06 0.97 18.96
C TYR A 89 -3.65 -0.44 18.78
N GLY A 90 -2.86 -1.47 19.10
CA GLY A 90 -3.34 -2.85 19.27
C GLY A 90 -3.34 -3.73 18.03
N ALA A 91 -3.03 -3.19 16.85
CA ALA A 91 -2.94 -4.01 15.64
C ALA A 91 -1.71 -4.95 15.71
N ARG A 92 -1.88 -6.23 15.33
CA ARG A 92 -0.80 -7.24 15.36
C ARG A 92 -0.65 -8.08 14.10
N LYS A 93 -1.68 -8.21 13.26
CA LYS A 93 -1.61 -9.01 12.02
C LYS A 93 -1.78 -8.11 10.81
N PHE A 94 -0.72 -7.91 10.05
CA PHE A 94 -0.68 -6.96 8.94
C PHE A 94 -0.47 -7.69 7.62
N VAL A 95 -1.25 -7.27 6.62
CA VAL A 95 -1.12 -7.70 5.24
C VAL A 95 -0.81 -6.47 4.40
N LEU A 96 0.45 -6.35 3.97
CA LEU A 96 0.89 -5.23 3.16
C LEU A 96 0.87 -5.65 1.69
N ILE A 97 0.05 -4.98 0.90
CA ILE A 97 -0.16 -5.30 -0.51
C ILE A 97 0.73 -4.42 -1.36
N GLY A 98 1.61 -5.03 -2.16
CA GLY A 98 2.46 -4.33 -3.11
C GLY A 98 1.65 -3.64 -4.22
N VAL A 99 2.28 -2.66 -4.86
CA VAL A 99 1.70 -1.97 -6.01
C VAL A 99 1.77 -2.90 -7.23
N GLY A 100 0.63 -3.11 -7.89
CA GLY A 100 0.56 -3.90 -9.12
C GLY A 100 1.31 -3.25 -10.29
N GLN A 101 1.21 -3.86 -11.48
CA GLN A 101 1.77 -3.30 -12.72
C GLN A 101 0.92 -2.13 -13.24
N ILE A 102 0.87 -1.02 -12.51
CA ILE A 102 -0.05 0.09 -12.83
C ILE A 102 0.30 0.80 -14.15
N GLY A 103 1.53 0.64 -14.66
CA GLY A 103 1.89 1.08 -16.01
C GLY A 103 1.21 0.27 -17.12
N CYS A 104 0.58 -0.86 -16.78
CA CYS A 104 -0.28 -1.64 -17.66
C CYS A 104 -1.77 -1.28 -17.52
N SER A 105 -2.13 -0.31 -16.67
CA SER A 105 -3.53 0.06 -16.50
C SER A 105 -4.10 0.65 -17.80
N PRO A 106 -5.39 0.46 -18.12
CA PRO A 106 -5.96 0.92 -19.39
C PRO A 106 -5.72 2.40 -19.68
N ASN A 107 -5.77 3.24 -18.64
CA ASN A 107 -5.52 4.67 -18.75
C ASN A 107 -4.07 4.98 -19.14
N GLU A 108 -3.10 4.29 -18.53
CA GLU A 108 -1.68 4.45 -18.85
C GLU A 108 -1.35 3.91 -20.24
N LEU A 109 -1.96 2.80 -20.65
CA LEU A 109 -1.81 2.29 -22.01
C LEU A 109 -2.35 3.29 -23.04
N ALA A 110 -3.55 3.82 -22.82
CA ALA A 110 -4.17 4.76 -23.75
C ALA A 110 -3.38 6.08 -23.90
N GLN A 111 -2.78 6.58 -22.81
CA GLN A 111 -2.11 7.89 -22.81
C GLN A 111 -0.61 7.82 -23.12
N ASN A 112 0.07 6.74 -22.70
CA ASN A 112 1.54 6.69 -22.65
C ASN A 112 2.13 5.53 -23.46
N SER A 113 1.33 4.59 -23.97
CA SER A 113 1.83 3.47 -24.78
C SER A 113 1.71 3.76 -26.28
N ARG A 114 2.77 3.46 -27.04
CA ARG A 114 2.81 3.71 -28.49
C ARG A 114 1.89 2.78 -29.29
N ASP A 115 1.71 1.56 -28.81
CA ASP A 115 0.91 0.50 -29.46
C ASP A 115 -0.39 0.19 -28.69
N GLY A 116 -0.64 0.91 -27.58
CA GLY A 116 -1.79 0.69 -26.69
C GLY A 116 -1.74 -0.64 -25.93
N ARG A 117 -0.63 -1.38 -25.97
CA ARG A 117 -0.50 -2.74 -25.41
C ARG A 117 0.72 -2.89 -24.50
N THR A 118 1.83 -2.28 -24.89
CA THR A 118 3.08 -2.34 -24.15
C THR A 118 2.97 -1.48 -22.89
N CYS A 119 3.18 -2.10 -21.72
CA CYS A 119 3.11 -1.40 -20.44
C CYS A 119 4.16 -0.28 -20.34
N VAL A 120 3.80 0.78 -19.62
CA VAL A 120 4.65 1.95 -19.43
C VAL A 120 5.77 1.66 -18.44
N GLU A 121 6.95 1.33 -18.97
CA GLU A 121 8.05 0.79 -18.17
C GLU A 121 8.59 1.78 -17.12
N ARG A 122 8.64 3.08 -17.42
CA ARG A 122 9.04 4.11 -16.43
C ARG A 122 8.19 4.10 -15.16
N ILE A 123 6.91 3.71 -15.27
CA ILE A 123 5.97 3.61 -14.15
C ILE A 123 6.21 2.30 -13.39
N ASN A 124 6.28 1.18 -14.12
CA ASN A 124 6.50 -0.13 -13.51
C ASN A 124 7.86 -0.23 -12.81
N ALA A 125 8.90 0.42 -13.34
CA ALA A 125 10.20 0.53 -12.68
C ALA A 125 10.10 1.22 -11.30
N ALA A 126 9.36 2.33 -11.21
CA ALA A 126 9.14 3.02 -9.94
C ALA A 126 8.35 2.15 -8.94
N ASN A 127 7.35 1.40 -9.41
CA ASN A 127 6.59 0.48 -8.56
C ASN A 127 7.46 -0.63 -7.98
N ARG A 128 8.38 -1.21 -8.78
CA ARG A 128 9.27 -2.27 -8.32
C ARG A 128 10.24 -1.78 -7.24
N ILE A 129 10.71 -0.53 -7.35
CA ILE A 129 11.53 0.11 -6.29
C ILE A 129 10.73 0.19 -4.99
N PHE A 130 9.50 0.72 -5.03
CA PHE A 130 8.64 0.80 -3.85
C PHE A 130 8.34 -0.57 -3.25
N ASN A 131 7.96 -1.56 -4.07
CA ASN A 131 7.64 -2.90 -3.62
C ASN A 131 8.85 -3.60 -2.97
N SER A 132 10.05 -3.41 -3.50
CA SER A 132 11.29 -3.92 -2.90
C SER A 132 11.51 -3.34 -1.50
N LYS A 133 11.33 -2.02 -1.35
CA LYS A 133 11.44 -1.36 -0.04
C LYS A 133 10.31 -1.75 0.92
N LEU A 134 9.10 -1.96 0.42
CA LEU A 134 7.96 -2.42 1.22
C LEU A 134 8.20 -3.83 1.76
N LYS A 135 8.79 -4.72 0.96
CA LYS A 135 9.24 -6.04 1.42
C LYS A 135 10.28 -5.91 2.54
N GLY A 136 11.27 -5.04 2.36
CA GLY A 136 12.25 -4.74 3.41
C GLY A 136 11.61 -4.19 4.70
N LEU A 137 10.55 -3.38 4.58
CA LEU A 137 9.79 -2.88 5.72
C LEU A 137 9.07 -3.99 6.47
N VAL A 138 8.50 -4.98 5.76
CA VAL A 138 7.92 -6.18 6.38
C VAL A 138 8.95 -6.94 7.21
N ASP A 139 10.15 -7.13 6.68
CA ASP A 139 11.24 -7.81 7.39
C ASP A 139 11.66 -7.02 8.64
N GLN A 140 11.79 -5.69 8.53
CA GLN A 140 12.11 -4.81 9.66
C GLN A 140 11.08 -4.91 10.79
N PHE A 141 9.78 -4.85 10.47
CA PHE A 141 8.73 -4.92 11.48
C PHE A 141 8.65 -6.29 12.16
N ASN A 142 8.80 -7.38 11.39
CA ASN A 142 8.83 -8.74 11.95
C ASN A 142 10.05 -8.96 12.87
N ASN A 143 11.21 -8.38 12.53
CA ASN A 143 12.41 -8.48 13.36
C ASN A 143 12.33 -7.64 14.64
N ALA A 144 11.65 -6.49 14.58
CA ALA A 144 11.53 -5.57 15.70
C ALA A 144 10.39 -5.91 16.68
N ASN A 145 9.37 -6.66 16.25
CA ASN A 145 8.15 -6.89 17.04
C ASN A 145 7.79 -8.39 17.05
N SER A 146 8.21 -9.10 18.10
CA SER A 146 7.99 -10.55 18.23
C SER A 146 6.52 -10.93 18.45
N ASP A 147 5.67 -9.99 18.88
CA ASP A 147 4.24 -10.17 19.14
C ASP A 147 3.35 -9.81 17.94
N ALA A 148 3.93 -9.36 16.82
CA ALA A 148 3.23 -9.03 15.58
C ALA A 148 3.69 -9.87 14.40
N LYS A 149 2.83 -9.98 13.39
CA LYS A 149 3.12 -10.64 12.12
C LYS A 149 2.75 -9.75 10.95
N PHE A 150 3.73 -9.49 10.10
CA PHE A 150 3.59 -8.78 8.85
C PHE A 150 3.83 -9.75 7.69
N ILE A 151 2.96 -9.72 6.69
CA ILE A 151 3.16 -10.42 5.42
C ILE A 151 3.09 -9.44 4.25
N TYR A 152 3.83 -9.75 3.19
CA TYR A 152 3.80 -9.03 1.92
C TYR A 152 3.02 -9.86 0.89
N ILE A 153 2.10 -9.23 0.16
CA ILE A 153 1.45 -9.83 -1.01
C ILE A 153 2.04 -9.22 -2.28
N ASP A 154 2.64 -10.08 -3.11
CA ASP A 154 3.21 -9.71 -4.40
C ASP A 154 2.15 -9.59 -5.50
N VAL A 155 1.32 -8.55 -5.39
CA VAL A 155 0.30 -8.27 -6.40
C VAL A 155 0.91 -7.91 -7.76
N TYR A 156 2.15 -7.39 -7.79
CA TYR A 156 2.87 -7.18 -9.06
C TYR A 156 3.07 -8.50 -9.80
N GLY A 157 3.65 -9.51 -9.13
CA GLY A 157 3.86 -10.83 -9.71
C GLY A 157 2.56 -11.54 -10.08
N ILE A 158 1.52 -11.43 -9.22
CA ILE A 158 0.20 -12.03 -9.50
C ILE A 158 -0.40 -11.45 -10.79
N PHE A 159 -0.43 -10.13 -10.96
CA PHE A 159 -0.96 -9.53 -12.19
C PHE A 159 -0.12 -9.83 -13.41
N GLN A 160 1.21 -9.90 -13.25
CA GLN A 160 2.09 -10.27 -14.35
C GLN A 160 1.79 -11.68 -14.84
N ASP A 161 1.55 -12.62 -13.93
CA ASP A 161 1.26 -14.00 -14.29
C ASP A 161 -0.11 -14.12 -14.96
N VAL A 162 -1.15 -13.47 -14.42
CA VAL A 162 -2.49 -13.44 -15.04
C VAL A 162 -2.47 -12.86 -16.45
N THR A 163 -1.68 -11.81 -16.68
CA THR A 163 -1.61 -11.16 -18.00
C THR A 163 -0.74 -11.91 -19.00
N SER A 164 0.31 -12.59 -18.53
CA SER A 164 1.20 -13.39 -19.37
C SER A 164 0.61 -14.76 -19.70
N ASN A 165 -0.22 -15.30 -18.82
CA ASN A 165 -0.82 -16.64 -18.91
C ASN A 165 -2.35 -16.62 -18.82
N PRO A 166 -3.08 -15.80 -19.61
CA PRO A 166 -4.52 -15.62 -19.44
C PRO A 166 -5.31 -16.92 -19.62
N SER A 167 -4.86 -17.82 -20.49
CA SER A 167 -5.49 -19.13 -20.74
C SER A 167 -5.48 -20.06 -19.53
N ALA A 168 -4.56 -19.86 -18.57
CA ALA A 168 -4.54 -20.60 -17.31
C ALA A 168 -5.62 -20.13 -16.32
N TYR A 169 -6.08 -18.89 -16.47
CA TYR A 169 -7.01 -18.21 -15.53
C TYR A 169 -8.40 -17.96 -16.12
N GLY A 170 -8.57 -18.09 -17.42
CA GLY A 170 -9.84 -18.01 -18.12
C GLY A 170 -9.80 -18.83 -19.40
N LYS A 171 -10.84 -19.63 -19.63
CA LYS A 171 -11.10 -20.20 -20.95
C LYS A 171 -11.90 -19.17 -21.75
N CYS A 172 -11.34 -18.70 -22.86
CA CYS A 172 -12.12 -17.97 -23.85
C CYS A 172 -13.10 -18.89 -24.54
#